data_AF-A0AAV8Y2X9-F1
#
_entry.id   AF-A0AAV8Y2X9-F1
#
_cell.length_a   1.000
_cell.length_b   1.000
_cell.length_c   1.000
_cell.angle_alpha   90.00
_cell.angle_beta   90.00
_cell.angle_gamma   90.00
#
_symmetry.space_group_name_H-M   'P 1'
#
loop_
_entity.id
_entity.type
_entity.pdbx_description
1 polymer ?
#
loop_
_entity_poly.entity_id
_entity_poly.type
_entity_poly.pdbx_seq_one_letter_code
_entity_poly.pdbx_strand_id
1 'polypeptide(L)'
;MAYIWSRNNLPEPNNTDRTTKARMIKMWTNFAKTGDPTPEKDPLLENVRWPTVSTEMNYLEINRSLTVRKDFKNKAMAFWNNLYQKYGKPPYDTY
;
A
#
# COMPACT_ATOMS: atom_id res chain seq x y z
N MET A 1 -2.36 0.32 -11.34
CA MET A 1 -3.82 0.40 -11.09
C MET A 1 -4.67 -0.68 -11.80
N ALA A 2 -4.07 -1.71 -12.42
CA ALA A 2 -4.83 -2.78 -13.09
C ALA A 2 -5.59 -3.73 -12.15
N TYR A 3 -5.24 -3.74 -10.85
CA TYR A 3 -5.82 -4.63 -9.85
C TYR A 3 -7.02 -4.05 -9.09
N ILE A 4 -7.38 -2.80 -9.35
CA ILE A 4 -8.55 -2.14 -8.74
C ILE A 4 -9.62 -1.92 -9.81
N TRP A 5 -9.22 -1.48 -11.00
CA TRP A 5 -10.14 -1.13 -12.08
C TRP A 5 -9.98 -2.06 -13.28
N SER A 6 -11.10 -2.45 -13.88
CA SER A 6 -11.10 -3.18 -15.15
C SER A 6 -10.53 -2.31 -16.25
N ARG A 7 -9.70 -2.89 -17.12
CA ARG A 7 -9.17 -2.23 -18.32
C ARG A 7 -9.32 -3.15 -19.50
N ASN A 8 -9.69 -2.58 -20.64
CA ASN A 8 -10.05 -3.35 -21.84
C ASN A 8 -8.82 -3.86 -22.63
N ASN A 9 -7.62 -3.34 -22.35
CA ASN A 9 -6.38 -3.66 -23.10
C ASN A 9 -5.37 -4.45 -22.27
N LEU A 10 -5.82 -5.26 -21.31
CA LEU A 10 -4.92 -6.11 -20.52
C LEU A 10 -4.95 -7.55 -21.03
N PRO A 11 -3.81 -8.26 -21.02
CA PRO A 11 -3.82 -9.70 -21.25
C PRO A 11 -4.64 -10.39 -20.16
N GLU A 12 -5.15 -11.59 -20.48
CA GLU A 12 -5.90 -12.41 -19.52
C GLU A 12 -5.08 -12.59 -18.22
N PRO A 13 -5.65 -12.26 -17.05
CA PRO A 13 -4.92 -12.29 -15.80
C PRO A 13 -4.60 -13.74 -15.41
N ASN A 14 -3.35 -13.99 -15.05
CA ASN A 14 -2.95 -15.28 -14.50
C ASN A 14 -3.58 -15.48 -13.09
N ASN A 15 -3.44 -16.69 -12.52
CA ASN A 15 -4.04 -16.98 -11.21
C ASN A 15 -3.51 -16.06 -10.09
N THR A 16 -2.23 -15.67 -10.12
CA THR A 16 -1.67 -14.74 -9.12
C THR A 16 -2.27 -13.34 -9.24
N ASP A 17 -2.52 -12.87 -10.46
CA ASP A 17 -3.12 -11.56 -10.73
C ASP A 17 -4.58 -11.51 -10.25
N ARG A 18 -5.32 -12.61 -10.46
CA ARG A 18 -6.70 -12.76 -9.96
C ARG A 18 -6.76 -12.72 -8.43
N THR A 19 -5.83 -13.42 -7.77
CA THR A 19 -5.71 -13.41 -6.31
C THR A 19 -5.36 -12.01 -5.79
N THR A 20 -4.36 -11.35 -6.38
CA THR A 20 -3.98 -9.97 -5.98
C THR A 20 -5.13 -8.99 -6.20
N LYS A 21 -5.87 -9.10 -7.32
CA LYS A 21 -7.07 -8.30 -7.57
C LYS A 21 -8.13 -8.51 -6.49
N ALA A 22 -8.43 -9.76 -6.14
CA ALA A 22 -9.41 -10.07 -5.10
C ALA A 22 -9.00 -9.50 -3.73
N ARG A 23 -7.72 -9.65 -3.36
CA ARG A 23 -7.13 -9.07 -2.15
C ARG A 23 -7.27 -7.55 -2.11
N MET A 24 -6.91 -6.87 -3.21
CA MET A 24 -7.02 -5.41 -3.32
C MET A 24 -8.47 -4.94 -3.15
N ILE A 25 -9.42 -5.57 -3.86
CA ILE A 25 -10.84 -5.21 -3.77
C ILE A 25 -11.36 -5.42 -2.34
N LYS A 26 -11.02 -6.54 -1.69
CA LYS A 26 -11.43 -6.82 -0.30
C LYS A 26 -10.89 -5.76 0.67
N MET A 27 -9.59 -5.47 0.61
CA MET A 27 -8.96 -4.46 1.49
C MET A 27 -9.56 -3.07 1.30
N TRP A 28 -9.75 -2.62 0.05
CA TRP A 28 -10.39 -1.32 -0.22
C TRP A 28 -11.86 -1.28 0.23
N THR A 29 -12.59 -2.38 0.06
CA THR A 29 -13.99 -2.48 0.51
C THR A 29 -14.10 -2.45 2.03
N ASN A 30 -13.22 -3.18 2.73
CA ASN A 30 -13.16 -3.17 4.19
C ASN A 30 -12.84 -1.77 4.69
N PHE A 31 -11.81 -1.13 4.12
CA PHE A 31 -11.45 0.23 4.47
C PHE A 31 -12.61 1.22 4.27
N ALA A 32 -13.34 1.14 3.15
CA ALA A 32 -14.50 1.99 2.92
C ALA A 32 -15.65 1.76 3.91
N LYS A 33 -15.80 0.52 4.43
CA LYS A 33 -16.86 0.16 5.39
C LYS A 33 -16.51 0.48 6.84
N THR A 34 -15.27 0.24 7.25
CA THR A 34 -14.86 0.22 8.67
C THR A 34 -13.70 1.14 9.00
N GLY A 35 -13.02 1.71 8.00
CA GLY A 35 -11.76 2.43 8.18
C GLY A 35 -10.53 1.54 8.38
N ASP A 36 -10.69 0.22 8.46
CA ASP A 36 -9.60 -0.76 8.60
C ASP A 36 -9.60 -1.72 7.39
N PRO A 37 -8.51 -1.81 6.60
CA PRO A 37 -8.42 -2.75 5.48
C PRO A 37 -8.46 -4.23 5.87
N THR A 38 -8.08 -4.57 7.11
CA THR A 38 -7.97 -5.92 7.67
C THR A 38 -8.66 -6.05 9.04
N PRO A 39 -10.00 -5.84 9.13
CA PRO A 39 -10.72 -5.76 10.40
C PRO A 39 -10.91 -7.12 11.09
N GLU A 40 -10.79 -8.22 10.34
CA GLU A 40 -10.93 -9.60 10.80
C GLU A 40 -9.89 -10.51 10.13
N LYS A 41 -9.71 -11.73 10.67
CA LYS A 41 -8.84 -12.74 10.06
C LYS A 41 -9.52 -13.27 8.80
N ASP A 42 -8.95 -12.98 7.64
CA ASP A 42 -9.45 -13.43 6.34
C ASP A 42 -8.40 -14.32 5.66
N PRO A 43 -8.71 -15.59 5.32
CA PRO A 43 -7.81 -16.48 4.60
C PRO A 43 -7.34 -15.92 3.25
N LEU A 44 -8.18 -15.13 2.55
CA LEU A 44 -7.80 -14.46 1.30
C LEU A 44 -6.66 -13.47 1.53
N LEU A 45 -6.65 -12.83 2.71
CA LEU A 45 -5.64 -11.91 3.17
C LEU A 45 -4.56 -12.59 4.03
N GLU A 46 -4.41 -13.92 3.94
CA GLU A 46 -3.42 -14.70 4.69
C GLU A 46 -3.52 -14.50 6.22
N ASN A 47 -4.70 -14.12 6.71
CA ASN A 47 -4.95 -13.73 8.10
C ASN A 47 -4.03 -12.60 8.60
N VAL A 48 -3.47 -11.80 7.68
CA VAL A 48 -2.59 -10.69 8.02
C VAL A 48 -3.40 -9.57 8.68
N ARG A 49 -2.80 -8.95 9.69
CA ARG A 49 -3.28 -7.68 10.26
C ARG A 49 -2.37 -6.57 9.77
N TRP A 50 -2.94 -5.60 9.09
CA TRP A 50 -2.24 -4.39 8.68
C TRP A 50 -2.34 -3.36 9.81
N PRO A 51 -1.26 -3.12 10.58
CA PRO A 51 -1.30 -2.16 11.68
C PRO A 51 -1.39 -0.72 11.15
N THR A 52 -2.04 0.14 11.93
CA THR A 52 -1.98 1.59 11.72
C THR A 52 -0.54 2.07 11.73
N VAL A 53 -0.24 3.03 10.85
CA VAL A 53 1.07 3.67 10.81
C VAL A 53 1.35 4.35 12.16
N SER A 54 2.46 3.97 12.78
CA SER A 54 3.05 4.64 13.93
C SER A 54 4.37 5.31 13.53
N THR A 55 5.22 5.67 14.50
CA THR A 55 6.52 6.29 14.29
C THR A 55 7.45 5.52 13.36
N GLU A 56 7.28 4.19 13.23
CA GLU A 56 8.15 3.30 12.46
C GLU A 56 7.74 3.15 10.98
N MET A 57 6.73 3.90 10.50
CA MET A 57 6.23 3.86 9.12
C MET A 57 6.02 2.43 8.59
N ASN A 58 5.28 1.62 9.34
CA ASN A 58 4.92 0.26 8.94
C ASN A 58 4.06 0.29 7.67
N TYR A 59 4.34 -0.62 6.73
CA TYR A 59 3.55 -0.77 5.51
C TYR A 59 3.29 -2.24 5.20
N LEU A 60 2.20 -2.51 4.50
CA LEU A 60 1.91 -3.84 3.97
C LEU A 60 2.55 -3.98 2.59
N GLU A 61 3.49 -4.92 2.47
CA GLU A 61 4.00 -5.34 1.17
C GLU A 61 3.01 -6.32 0.53
N ILE A 62 2.44 -5.90 -0.59
CA ILE A 62 1.50 -6.72 -1.38
C ILE A 62 2.30 -7.37 -2.50
N ASN A 63 2.73 -8.61 -2.26
CA ASN A 63 3.40 -9.46 -3.24
C ASN A 63 2.63 -10.79 -3.36
N ARG A 64 3.28 -11.88 -3.81
CA ARG A 64 2.68 -13.23 -3.79
C ARG A 64 2.15 -13.60 -2.41
N SER A 65 2.90 -13.24 -1.37
CA SER A 65 2.46 -13.26 0.03
C SER A 65 2.23 -11.85 0.56
N LEU A 66 1.42 -11.73 1.61
CA LEU A 66 1.20 -10.47 2.32
C LEU A 66 2.14 -10.39 3.52
N THR A 67 2.93 -9.32 3.60
CA THR A 67 3.92 -9.19 4.68
C THR A 67 4.00 -7.75 5.18
N VAL A 68 3.89 -7.57 6.49
CA VAL A 68 4.10 -6.25 7.10
C VAL A 68 5.59 -5.99 7.21
N ARG A 69 6.04 -4.86 6.67
CA ARG A 69 7.44 -4.42 6.68
C ARG A 69 7.54 -3.02 7.27
N LYS A 70 8.77 -2.64 7.62
CA LYS A 70 9.13 -1.32 8.17
C LYS A 70 10.10 -0.60 7.24
N ASP A 71 10.35 0.67 7.52
CA ASP A 71 11.40 1.46 6.84
C ASP A 71 11.23 1.58 5.33
N PHE A 72 10.01 1.91 4.88
CA PHE A 72 9.76 2.11 3.45
C PHE A 72 10.69 3.17 2.86
N LYS A 73 11.63 2.75 2.02
CA LYS A 73 12.57 3.63 1.31
C LYS A 73 13.26 4.66 2.22
N ASN A 74 13.59 4.28 3.45
CA ASN A 74 14.13 5.19 4.48
C ASN A 74 15.35 6.01 3.96
N LYS A 75 16.28 5.38 3.22
CA LYS A 75 17.43 6.07 2.61
C LYS A 75 17.02 7.18 1.62
N ALA A 76 16.03 6.92 0.77
CA ALA A 76 15.55 7.91 -0.18
C ALA A 76 14.80 9.04 0.54
N MET A 77 13.98 8.70 1.53
CA MET A 77 13.29 9.68 2.38
C MET A 77 14.30 10.58 3.11
N ALA A 78 15.36 10.01 3.69
CA ALA A 78 16.43 10.77 4.34
C ALA A 78 17.17 11.69 3.37
N PHE A 79 17.48 11.21 2.16
CA PHE A 79 18.09 12.01 1.11
C PHE A 79 17.21 13.22 0.74
N TRP A 80 15.94 13.00 0.44
CA TRP A 80 15.02 14.07 0.07
C TRP A 80 14.78 15.03 1.23
N ASN A 81 14.59 14.54 2.45
CA ASN A 81 14.44 15.38 3.64
C ASN A 81 15.66 16.30 3.83
N ASN A 82 16.89 15.78 3.66
CA ASN A 82 18.10 16.60 3.75
C ASN A 82 18.15 17.65 2.64
N LEU A 83 17.84 17.27 1.41
CA LEU A 83 17.84 18.18 0.26
C LEU A 83 16.83 19.33 0.47
N TYR A 84 15.60 19.02 0.88
CA TYR A 84 14.56 20.02 1.15
C TYR A 84 14.90 20.89 2.37
N GLN A 85 15.48 20.34 3.43
CA GLN A 85 15.94 21.14 4.58
C GLN A 85 17.06 22.13 4.19
N LYS A 86 17.95 21.72 3.29
CA LYS A 86 19.11 22.53 2.90
C LYS A 86 18.80 23.58 1.85
N TYR A 87 17.88 23.29 0.92
CA TYR A 87 17.63 24.12 -0.26
C TYR A 87 16.17 24.54 -0.44
N GLY A 88 15.24 23.97 0.32
CA GLY A 88 13.83 24.33 0.25
C GLY A 88 13.58 25.71 0.86
N LYS A 89 12.82 26.54 0.14
CA LYS A 89 12.26 27.79 0.68
C LYS A 89 10.81 27.52 1.06
N PRO A 90 10.46 27.55 2.35
CA PRO A 90 9.07 27.45 2.78
C PRO A 90 8.24 28.63 2.22
N PRO A 91 6.96 28.43 1.90
CA PRO A 91 6.21 27.17 1.95
C PRO A 91 6.55 26.26 0.76
N TYR A 92 6.51 24.93 0.97
CA TYR A 92 6.79 23.92 -0.06
C TYR A 92 5.69 23.78 -1.12
N ASP A 93 4.77 24.75 -1.21
CA ASP A 93 3.69 24.76 -2.18
C ASP A 93 4.20 25.29 -3.53
N THR A 94 4.19 24.43 -4.54
CA THR A 94 4.17 24.84 -5.94
C THR A 94 2.75 24.67 -6.46
N TYR A 95 2.13 25.79 -6.83
CA TYR A 95 0.80 25.89 -7.44
C TYR A 95 0.64 25.02 -8.70
#